data_AF-A0A1B6KLM7-F1
#
_entry.id   AF-A0A1B6KLM7-F1
#
_cell.length_a   1.000
_cell.length_b   1.000
_cell.length_c   1.000
_cell.angle_alpha   90.00
_cell.angle_beta   90.00
_cell.angle_gamma   90.00
#
_symmetry.space_group_name_H-M   'P 1'
#
loop_
_entity.id
_entity.type
_entity.pdbx_description
1 polymer ?
#
loop_
_entity_poly.entity_id
_entity_poly.type
_entity_poly.pdbx_seq_one_letter_code
_entity_poly.pdbx_strand_id
1 'polypeptide(L)'
;MYAIAHKVKQVYNRYPVITNGYWVEQSVFGIGNQFPTIEQIPTSGDPLYAWPEDLLKPDLIIYVTFPDNLHLTGTTRPPNAWKRRLEYIYKQISDPPVMILSTAPGFDNVTADIEEIVQEKFLGRLDVNFLPN
;
A
#
# COMPACT_ATOMS: atom_id res chain seq x y z
N MET A 1 -1.58 -14.02 -2.24
CA MET A 1 -0.22 -13.49 -1.97
C MET A 1 0.88 -14.30 -2.66
N TYR A 2 1.14 -15.55 -2.26
CA TYR A 2 2.24 -16.35 -2.84
C TYR A 2 2.11 -16.65 -4.35
N ALA A 3 0.90 -16.96 -4.84
CA ALA A 3 0.69 -17.17 -6.27
C ALA A 3 0.92 -15.90 -7.12
N ILE A 4 0.58 -14.73 -6.55
CA ILE A 4 0.82 -13.43 -7.19
C ILE A 4 2.33 -13.16 -7.22
N ALA A 5 3.03 -13.36 -6.10
CA ALA A 5 4.48 -13.22 -6.02
C ALA A 5 5.20 -14.13 -7.02
N HIS A 6 4.75 -15.38 -7.18
CA HIS A 6 5.33 -16.30 -8.17
C HIS A 6 5.11 -15.82 -9.60
N LYS A 7 3.92 -15.34 -9.95
CA LYS A 7 3.65 -14.77 -11.28
C LYS A 7 4.46 -13.51 -11.53
N VAL A 8 4.55 -12.61 -10.55
CA VAL A 8 5.35 -11.39 -10.65
C VAL A 8 6.83 -11.74 -10.85
N LYS A 9 7.38 -12.73 -10.11
CA LYS A 9 8.76 -13.22 -10.29
C LYS A 9 9.09 -13.67 -11.72
N GLN A 10 8.09 -14.05 -12.53
CA GLN A 10 8.31 -14.46 -13.92
C GLN A 10 8.40 -13.26 -14.89
N VAL A 11 7.86 -12.10 -14.53
CA VAL A 11 7.70 -10.95 -15.45
C VAL A 11 8.35 -9.65 -14.97
N TYR A 12 8.68 -9.55 -13.68
CA TYR A 12 9.17 -8.30 -13.06
C TYR A 12 10.48 -7.78 -13.64
N ASN A 13 11.32 -8.66 -14.21
CA ASN A 13 12.56 -8.26 -14.86
C ASN A 13 12.33 -7.54 -16.20
N ARG A 14 11.12 -7.59 -16.76
CA ARG A 14 10.82 -7.07 -18.10
C ARG A 14 9.73 -6.01 -18.12
N TYR A 15 8.81 -6.05 -17.16
CA TYR A 15 7.70 -5.10 -17.10
C TYR A 15 7.41 -4.68 -15.66
N PRO A 16 7.02 -3.40 -15.43
CA PRO A 16 6.46 -2.99 -14.16
C PRO A 16 5.16 -3.74 -13.91
N VAL A 17 4.93 -4.16 -12.65
CA VAL A 17 3.75 -4.94 -12.27
C VAL A 17 2.98 -4.21 -11.18
N ILE A 18 1.70 -3.97 -11.44
CA ILE A 18 0.77 -3.42 -10.46
C ILE A 18 -0.09 -4.56 -9.92
N THR A 19 -0.19 -4.66 -8.60
CA THR A 19 -0.99 -5.71 -7.94
C THR A 19 -1.91 -5.09 -6.89
N ASN A 20 -3.17 -5.51 -6.87
CA ASN A 20 -4.08 -5.20 -5.78
C ASN A 20 -3.99 -6.29 -4.70
N GLY A 21 -3.84 -5.87 -3.44
CA GLY A 21 -3.79 -6.76 -2.28
C GLY A 21 -2.50 -7.57 -2.20
N TYR A 22 -1.80 -7.46 -1.07
CA TYR A 22 -0.55 -8.18 -0.86
C TYR A 22 -0.30 -8.44 0.64
N TRP A 23 0.93 -8.74 1.03
CA TRP A 23 1.28 -9.06 2.43
C TRP A 23 0.84 -7.99 3.40
N VAL A 24 1.08 -6.72 3.06
CA VAL A 24 0.76 -5.60 3.94
C VAL A 24 -0.71 -5.56 4.33
N GLU A 25 -1.63 -5.90 3.44
CA GLU A 25 -3.07 -5.90 3.78
C GLU A 25 -3.37 -6.91 4.90
N GLN A 26 -2.78 -8.09 4.82
CA GLN A 26 -2.96 -9.13 5.84
C GLN A 26 -2.25 -8.78 7.15
N SER A 27 -1.03 -8.23 7.07
CA SER A 27 -0.27 -7.82 8.26
C SER A 27 -0.96 -6.68 9.00
N VAL A 28 -1.39 -5.63 8.28
CA VAL A 28 -2.08 -4.49 8.87
C VAL A 28 -3.41 -4.92 9.48
N PHE A 29 -4.15 -5.81 8.82
CA PHE A 29 -5.37 -6.39 9.38
C PHE A 29 -5.11 -7.21 10.65
N GLY A 30 -4.07 -8.05 10.66
CA GLY A 30 -3.67 -8.84 11.83
C GLY A 30 -3.29 -7.97 13.03
N ILE A 31 -2.41 -6.98 12.81
CA ILE A 31 -1.96 -6.02 13.84
C ILE A 31 -3.16 -5.23 14.37
N GLY A 32 -4.04 -4.72 13.50
CA GLY A 32 -5.23 -3.96 13.90
C GLY A 32 -6.22 -4.76 14.75
N ASN A 33 -6.30 -6.08 14.55
CA ASN A 33 -7.12 -6.98 15.37
C ASN A 33 -6.45 -7.31 16.70
N GLN A 34 -5.13 -7.51 16.70
CA GLN A 34 -4.37 -7.83 17.91
C GLN A 34 -4.32 -6.66 18.90
N PHE A 35 -4.26 -5.42 18.39
CA PHE A 35 -4.14 -4.20 19.18
C PHE A 35 -5.40 -3.32 19.08
N PRO A 36 -6.29 -3.34 20.09
CA PRO A 36 -7.55 -2.60 20.06
C PRO A 36 -7.41 -1.07 20.08
N THR A 37 -6.29 -0.53 20.55
CA THR A 37 -6.04 0.92 20.65
C THR A 37 -4.72 1.33 20.01
N ILE A 38 -4.59 2.60 19.60
CA ILE A 38 -3.40 3.10 18.89
C ILE A 38 -2.16 3.04 19.78
N GLU A 39 -2.33 3.28 21.08
CA GLU A 39 -1.25 3.30 22.07
C GLU A 39 -0.61 1.92 22.27
N GLN A 40 -1.32 0.85 21.89
CA GLN A 40 -0.82 -0.51 21.95
C GLN A 40 -0.20 -0.97 20.64
N ILE A 41 -0.37 -0.22 19.55
CA ILE A 41 0.18 -0.57 18.24
C ILE A 41 1.70 -0.33 18.30
N PRO A 42 2.51 -1.33 17.92
CA PRO A 42 3.97 -1.18 17.88
C PRO A 42 4.41 0.00 17.02
N THR A 43 5.47 0.70 17.41
CA THR A 43 6.06 1.77 16.60
C THR A 43 6.91 1.22 15.45
N SER A 44 7.24 2.06 14.48
CA SER A 44 8.15 1.69 13.38
C SER A 44 9.44 1.04 13.90
N GLY A 45 9.93 0.03 13.17
CA GLY A 45 11.10 -0.78 13.53
C GLY A 45 10.78 -2.07 14.29
N ASP A 46 9.53 -2.28 14.71
CA ASP A 46 9.10 -3.57 15.28
C ASP A 46 9.16 -4.70 14.22
N PRO A 47 9.63 -5.91 14.57
CA PRO A 47 9.66 -7.06 13.65
C PRO A 47 8.31 -7.41 13.02
N LEU A 48 7.18 -7.02 13.62
CA LEU A 48 5.86 -7.21 13.02
C LEU A 48 5.66 -6.45 11.70
N TYR A 49 6.46 -5.41 11.46
CA TYR A 49 6.49 -4.67 10.21
C TYR A 49 7.53 -5.18 9.22
N ALA A 50 8.38 -6.13 9.61
CA ALA A 50 9.43 -6.65 8.76
C ALA A 50 8.85 -7.42 7.57
N TRP A 51 9.31 -7.06 6.38
CA TRP A 51 8.92 -7.77 5.18
C TRP A 51 9.43 -9.22 5.21
N PRO A 52 8.59 -10.22 4.88
CA PRO A 52 9.00 -11.62 4.92
C PRO A 52 9.98 -11.93 3.79
N GLU A 53 11.07 -12.64 4.12
CA GLU A 53 12.20 -12.89 3.19
C GLU A 53 11.83 -13.78 2.00
N ASP A 54 10.82 -14.63 2.14
CA ASP A 54 10.36 -15.56 1.11
C ASP A 54 9.51 -14.87 0.03
N LEU A 55 9.02 -13.66 0.31
CA LEU A 55 8.09 -12.94 -0.54
C LEU A 55 8.77 -11.83 -1.31
N LEU A 56 8.44 -11.70 -2.60
CA LEU A 56 8.93 -10.61 -3.42
C LEU A 56 8.47 -9.26 -2.84
N LYS A 57 9.42 -8.41 -2.45
CA LYS A 57 9.14 -7.06 -1.91
C LYS A 57 8.84 -6.08 -3.06
N PRO A 58 7.75 -5.30 -2.99
CA PRO A 58 7.47 -4.26 -3.98
C PRO A 58 8.37 -3.03 -3.76
N ASP A 59 8.63 -2.26 -4.82
CA ASP A 59 9.39 -1.00 -4.71
C ASP A 59 8.56 0.16 -4.10
N LEU A 60 7.23 0.05 -4.17
CA LEU A 60 6.28 1.07 -3.72
C LEU A 60 4.95 0.42 -3.32
N ILE A 61 4.35 0.92 -2.24
CA ILE A 61 2.98 0.59 -1.84
C ILE A 61 2.16 1.88 -1.82
N ILE A 62 0.96 1.82 -2.40
CA ILE A 62 0.01 2.93 -2.39
C ILE A 62 -1.21 2.48 -1.60
N TYR A 63 -1.52 3.20 -0.52
CA TYR A 63 -2.72 3.00 0.29
C TYR A 63 -3.71 4.13 0.00
N VAL A 64 -4.83 3.79 -0.63
CA VAL A 64 -5.87 4.75 -0.97
C VAL A 64 -6.93 4.78 0.15
N THR A 65 -7.08 5.93 0.80
CA THR A 65 -8.06 6.18 1.85
C THR A 65 -9.22 7.03 1.34
N PHE A 66 -10.42 6.75 1.83
CA PHE A 66 -11.66 7.46 1.45
C PHE A 66 -12.11 8.30 2.63
N PRO A 67 -12.33 9.63 2.51
CA PRO A 67 -12.73 10.45 3.65
C PRO A 67 -14.10 10.01 4.21
N ASP A 68 -14.28 10.15 5.53
CA ASP A 68 -15.41 9.55 6.24
C ASP A 68 -16.77 10.21 5.93
N ASN A 69 -16.75 11.40 5.32
CA ASN A 69 -17.94 12.12 4.89
C ASN A 69 -18.63 11.52 3.66
N LEU A 70 -18.01 10.52 3.00
CA LEU A 70 -18.52 9.84 1.82
C LEU A 70 -19.11 8.45 2.11
N HIS A 71 -19.17 8.02 3.37
CA HIS A 71 -19.83 6.75 3.73
C HIS A 71 -21.34 6.83 3.46
N LEU A 72 -21.86 5.86 2.71
CA LEU A 72 -23.30 5.60 2.60
C LEU A 72 -23.89 5.50 4.02
N THR A 73 -24.86 6.36 4.32
CA THR A 73 -25.64 6.34 5.56
C THR A 73 -26.30 4.98 5.73
N GLY A 74 -25.77 4.12 6.61
CA GLY A 74 -26.35 2.79 6.86
C GLY A 74 -25.47 1.71 7.48
N THR A 75 -24.20 1.96 7.79
CA THR A 75 -23.37 0.93 8.45
C THR A 75 -23.40 1.06 9.97
N THR A 76 -23.63 -0.05 10.67
CA THR A 76 -23.66 -0.17 12.15
C THR A 76 -22.27 -0.19 12.80
N ARG A 77 -21.21 0.09 12.03
CA ARG A 77 -19.84 0.06 12.56
C ARG A 77 -19.61 1.29 13.46
N PRO A 78 -18.97 1.13 14.63
CA PRO A 78 -18.55 2.28 15.42
C PRO A 78 -17.65 3.18 14.56
N PRO A 79 -17.85 4.51 14.56
CA PRO A 79 -17.17 5.40 13.64
C PRO A 79 -15.65 5.29 13.80
N ASN A 80 -14.95 5.04 12.70
CA ASN A 80 -13.62 5.57 12.41
C ASN A 80 -12.42 5.05 13.23
N ALA A 81 -12.61 4.34 14.35
CA ALA A 81 -11.50 3.83 15.16
C ALA A 81 -10.68 2.76 14.42
N TRP A 82 -11.34 1.93 13.61
CA TRP A 82 -10.65 0.90 12.82
C TRP A 82 -9.79 1.53 11.71
N LYS A 83 -10.35 2.46 10.95
CA LYS A 83 -9.66 3.12 9.84
C LYS A 83 -8.46 3.96 10.31
N ARG A 84 -8.62 4.76 11.37
CA ARG A 84 -7.51 5.53 11.97
C ARG A 84 -6.38 4.63 12.45
N ARG A 85 -6.71 3.47 13.01
CA ARG A 85 -5.71 2.46 13.41
C ARG A 85 -4.99 1.88 12.21
N LEU A 86 -5.71 1.44 11.18
CA LEU A 86 -5.09 0.94 9.94
C LEU A 86 -4.13 1.98 9.35
N GLU A 87 -4.58 3.23 9.19
CA GLU A 87 -3.73 4.33 8.70
C GLU A 87 -2.49 4.54 9.57
N TYR A 88 -2.62 4.46 10.90
CA TYR A 88 -1.48 4.55 11.80
C TYR A 88 -0.48 3.41 11.59
N ILE A 89 -0.97 2.17 11.43
CA ILE A 89 -0.15 0.98 11.16
C ILE A 89 0.58 1.12 9.82
N TYR A 90 -0.10 1.56 8.76
CA TYR A 90 0.52 1.82 7.46
C TYR A 90 1.67 2.84 7.55
N LYS A 91 1.55 3.85 8.43
CA LYS A 91 2.63 4.82 8.68
C LYS A 91 3.82 4.25 9.43
N GLN A 92 3.66 3.13 10.15
CA GLN A 92 4.77 2.49 10.84
C GLN A 92 5.64 1.63 9.91
N ILE A 93 5.09 1.23 8.75
CA ILE A 93 5.82 0.44 7.75
C ILE A 93 6.79 1.37 7.01
N SER A 94 8.08 1.14 7.20
CA SER A 94 9.15 1.94 6.60
C SER A 94 9.78 1.31 5.36
N ASP A 95 9.75 -0.02 5.26
CA ASP A 95 10.30 -0.77 4.13
C ASP A 95 9.36 -1.93 3.74
N PRO A 96 8.77 -1.93 2.53
CA PRO A 96 8.92 -0.94 1.45
C PRO A 96 8.14 0.36 1.72
N PRO A 97 8.46 1.47 1.02
CA PRO A 97 7.83 2.76 1.26
C PRO A 97 6.33 2.74 0.93
N VAL A 98 5.54 3.30 1.84
CA VAL A 98 4.08 3.40 1.74
C VAL A 98 3.65 4.86 1.51
N MET A 99 2.94 5.10 0.41
CA MET A 99 2.31 6.39 0.09
C MET A 99 0.82 6.32 0.42
N ILE A 100 0.34 7.22 1.27
CA ILE A 100 -1.08 7.28 1.65
C ILE A 100 -1.75 8.40 0.87
N LEU A 101 -2.74 8.07 0.03
CA LEU A 101 -3.47 9.02 -0.81
C LEU A 101 -4.94 9.06 -0.42
N SER A 102 -5.51 10.27 -0.32
CA SER A 102 -6.91 10.46 0.02
C SER A 102 -7.75 10.72 -1.23
N THR A 103 -8.91 10.08 -1.37
CA THR A 103 -9.85 10.35 -2.46
C THR A 103 -10.74 11.56 -2.23
N ALA A 104 -10.50 12.35 -1.18
CA ALA A 104 -11.24 13.59 -0.90
C ALA A 104 -11.25 14.58 -2.09
N PRO A 105 -10.17 14.73 -2.88
CA PRO A 105 -10.17 15.58 -4.06
C PRO A 105 -10.95 15.01 -5.26
N GLY A 106 -11.38 13.75 -5.22
CA GLY A 106 -12.02 13.04 -6.33
C GLY A 106 -11.14 11.93 -6.93
N PHE A 107 -11.78 10.97 -7.61
CA PHE A 107 -11.12 9.79 -8.17
C PHE A 107 -10.12 10.12 -9.28
N ASP A 108 -10.45 11.08 -10.14
CA ASP A 108 -9.59 11.47 -11.27
C ASP A 108 -8.27 12.08 -10.76
N ASN A 109 -8.36 12.92 -9.72
CA ASN A 109 -7.19 13.54 -9.10
C ASN A 109 -6.27 12.49 -8.46
N VAL A 110 -6.83 11.53 -7.71
CA VAL A 110 -6.01 10.46 -7.12
C VAL A 110 -5.37 9.58 -8.19
N THR A 111 -6.06 9.35 -9.31
CA THR A 111 -5.49 8.57 -10.41
C THR A 111 -4.29 9.30 -11.02
N ALA A 112 -4.42 10.61 -11.26
CA ALA A 112 -3.31 11.45 -11.73
C ALA A 112 -2.14 11.47 -10.73
N ASP A 113 -2.41 11.60 -9.42
CA ASP A 113 -1.39 11.55 -8.38
C ASP A 113 -0.63 10.21 -8.38
N ILE A 114 -1.35 9.09 -8.53
CA ILE A 114 -0.75 7.75 -8.62
C ILE A 114 0.13 7.64 -9.87
N GLU A 115 -0.33 8.12 -11.01
CA GLU A 115 0.44 8.12 -12.25
C GLU A 115 1.73 8.94 -12.11
N GLU A 116 1.66 10.14 -11.52
CA GLU A 116 2.83 10.98 -11.27
C GLU A 116 3.83 10.30 -10.34
N ILE A 117 3.38 9.73 -9.21
CA ILE A 117 4.24 9.03 -8.25
C ILE A 117 4.92 7.82 -8.90
N VAL A 118 4.18 7.04 -9.69
CA VAL A 118 4.73 5.88 -10.39
C VAL A 118 5.73 6.37 -11.44
N GLN A 119 5.40 7.39 -12.22
CA GLN A 119 6.32 7.96 -13.20
C GLN A 119 7.60 8.48 -12.53
N GLU A 120 7.52 9.33 -11.51
CA GLU A 120 8.71 9.85 -10.80
C GLU A 120 9.62 8.71 -10.29
N LYS A 121 9.01 7.69 -9.68
CA LYS A 121 9.75 6.56 -9.10
C LYS A 121 10.44 5.70 -10.15
N PHE A 122 9.85 5.56 -11.35
CA PHE A 122 10.32 4.63 -12.37
C PHE A 122 10.93 5.30 -13.61
N LEU A 123 10.77 6.60 -13.82
CA LEU A 123 11.38 7.36 -14.92
C LEU A 123 12.91 7.27 -14.90
N GLY A 124 13.53 7.33 -13.71
CA GLY A 124 14.98 7.11 -13.57
C GLY A 124 15.47 5.68 -13.90
N ARG A 125 14.55 4.73 -14.09
CA ARG A 125 14.83 3.32 -14.46
C ARG A 125 14.42 2.99 -15.91
N LEU A 126 13.67 3.85 -16.60
CA LEU A 126 13.11 3.57 -17.93
C LEU A 126 13.95 4.14 -19.09
N ASP A 127 15.02 4.90 -18.81
CA ASP A 127 15.95 5.46 -19.81
C ASP A 127 16.97 4.44 -20.36
N VAL A 128 16.56 3.18 -20.55
CA VAL A 128 17.38 2.18 -21.26
C VAL A 128 16.54 1.48 -22.34
N ASN A 129 16.64 2.04 -23.54
CA ASN A 129 16.44 1.39 -24.82
C ASN A 129 14.99 1.04 -25.22
N PHE A 130 14.22 2.06 -25.57
CA PHE A 130 13.25 1.94 -26.66
C PHE A 130 13.75 2.72 -27.88
N LEU A 131 14.77 2.18 -28.56
CA LEU A 131 15.05 2.53 -29.95
C LEU A 131 14.50 1.42 -30.84
N PRO A 132 13.53 1.69 -31.73
CA PRO A 132 13.24 0.78 -32.83
C PRO A 132 14.36 0.88 -33.88
N ASN A 133 14.88 -0.28 -34.29
CA ASN A 133 15.64 -0.43 -35.54
C ASN A 133 14.71 -0.31 -36.75
#